data_AF-A0A268NW58-F1
#
_entry.id   AF-A0A268NW58-F1
#
_cell.length_a   1.000
_cell.length_b   1.000
_cell.length_c   1.000
_cell.angle_alpha   90.00
_cell.angle_beta   90.00
_cell.angle_gamma   90.00
#
_symmetry.space_group_name_H-M   'P 1'
#
loop_
_entity.id
_entity.type
_entity.pdbx_description
1 polymer ?
#
loop_
_entity_poly.entity_id
_entity_poly.type
_entity_poly.pdbx_seq_one_letter_code
_entity_poly.pdbx_strand_id
1 'polypeptide(L)'
;MTKQSKWAEIDNDYIEDADEGFHVLHIDAWITSGDDGEGTVIAKLIGINKDGAPHVYLSYQDPDAPIDPLAQKAIREADEKLRDYLKQKAKEEKPIAQKRKQPRYRYVLNSGAVGSDSISKYPLISGPQMLESRHGAIALRVCIPEDLTLVKNDYDKYSTTNDTRTLDELGYDFMIRDDKKGKWVVRNEFKGQHPYDINPQTTIKSLDSKKGVSS
;
A
#
# COMPACT_ATOMS: atom_id res chain seq x y z
N MET A 1 -41.06 20.18 -31.92
CA MET A 1 -41.88 18.98 -31.64
C MET A 1 -41.04 18.06 -30.78
N THR A 2 -41.42 17.85 -29.52
CA THR A 2 -40.77 16.86 -28.64
C THR A 2 -41.04 15.48 -29.22
N LYS A 3 -39.98 14.78 -29.64
CA LYS A 3 -40.10 13.42 -30.17
C LYS A 3 -40.66 12.54 -29.04
N GLN A 4 -41.80 11.92 -29.28
CA GLN A 4 -42.44 11.02 -28.31
C GLN A 4 -41.53 9.80 -28.12
N SER A 5 -41.36 9.35 -26.88
CA SER A 5 -40.54 8.19 -26.54
C SER A 5 -41.10 6.93 -27.20
N LYS A 6 -40.22 6.05 -27.69
CA LYS A 6 -40.58 4.72 -28.20
C LYS A 6 -41.06 3.80 -27.06
N TRP A 7 -40.57 4.05 -25.86
CA TRP A 7 -40.75 3.21 -24.67
C TRP A 7 -41.79 3.81 -23.73
N ALA A 8 -42.67 2.95 -23.22
CA ALA A 8 -43.65 3.31 -22.19
C ALA A 8 -43.04 3.20 -20.79
N GLU A 9 -42.16 2.21 -20.60
CA GLU A 9 -41.52 1.90 -19.33
C GLU A 9 -40.11 1.35 -19.59
N ILE A 10 -39.19 1.65 -18.67
CA ILE A 10 -37.80 1.18 -18.68
C ILE A 10 -37.42 0.83 -17.25
N ASP A 11 -36.93 -0.39 -17.01
CA ASP A 11 -36.52 -0.87 -15.69
C ASP A 11 -35.09 -1.44 -15.71
N ASN A 12 -34.51 -1.60 -14.52
CA ASN A 12 -33.18 -2.13 -14.28
C ASN A 12 -33.19 -3.04 -13.04
N ASP A 13 -33.51 -4.30 -13.30
CA ASP A 13 -34.03 -5.22 -12.29
C ASP A 13 -32.91 -5.83 -11.43
N TYR A 14 -31.76 -6.13 -12.02
CA TYR A 14 -30.66 -6.77 -11.30
C TYR A 14 -29.28 -6.53 -11.93
N ILE A 15 -28.23 -6.59 -11.09
CA ILE A 15 -26.83 -6.64 -11.51
C ILE A 15 -26.43 -8.12 -11.50
N GLU A 16 -26.01 -8.62 -12.65
CA GLU A 16 -25.45 -9.96 -12.82
C GLU A 16 -23.95 -9.92 -12.47
N ASP A 17 -23.54 -10.70 -11.47
CA ASP A 17 -22.13 -10.95 -11.21
C ASP A 17 -21.64 -12.00 -12.22
N ALA A 18 -20.92 -11.56 -13.25
CA ALA A 18 -20.30 -12.43 -14.24
C ALA A 18 -18.93 -12.94 -13.74
N ASP A 19 -18.36 -13.91 -14.45
CA ASP A 19 -17.04 -14.45 -14.12
C ASP A 19 -15.96 -13.34 -14.11
N GLU A 20 -14.94 -13.52 -13.26
CA GLU A 20 -13.72 -12.67 -13.21
C GLU A 20 -13.93 -11.20 -12.79
N GLY A 21 -14.92 -10.89 -11.96
CA GLY A 21 -15.11 -9.54 -11.39
C GLY A 21 -15.74 -8.53 -12.33
N PHE A 22 -16.44 -9.04 -13.35
CA PHE A 22 -17.30 -8.27 -14.23
C PHE A 22 -18.73 -8.25 -13.66
N HIS A 23 -19.38 -7.09 -13.75
CA HIS A 23 -20.75 -6.90 -13.26
C HIS A 23 -21.59 -6.31 -14.38
N VAL A 24 -22.65 -7.01 -14.79
CA VAL A 24 -23.48 -6.60 -15.93
C VAL A 24 -24.85 -6.13 -15.44
N LEU A 25 -25.20 -4.89 -15.74
CA LEU A 25 -26.54 -4.35 -15.50
C LEU A 25 -27.28 -4.30 -16.84
N HIS A 26 -28.38 -5.04 -16.93
CA HIS A 26 -29.27 -5.05 -18.08
C HIS A 26 -30.32 -3.94 -17.91
N ILE A 27 -30.67 -3.30 -19.03
CA ILE A 27 -31.66 -2.22 -19.07
C ILE A 27 -32.76 -2.67 -20.02
N ASP A 28 -33.91 -3.01 -19.45
CA ASP A 28 -35.06 -3.56 -20.15
C ASP A 28 -36.10 -2.47 -20.40
N ALA A 29 -36.76 -2.52 -21.54
CA ALA A 29 -37.79 -1.56 -21.90
C ALA A 29 -39.01 -2.23 -22.55
N TRP A 30 -40.18 -1.63 -22.29
CA TRP A 30 -41.46 -2.04 -22.84
C TRP A 30 -41.94 -1.02 -23.87
N ILE A 31 -42.30 -1.52 -25.06
CA ILE A 31 -42.71 -0.68 -26.19
C ILE A 31 -44.10 -0.13 -25.93
N THR A 32 -44.31 1.17 -26.19
CA THR A 32 -45.61 1.84 -25.97
C THR A 32 -46.78 1.25 -26.77
N SER A 33 -46.48 0.55 -27.87
CA SER A 33 -47.47 -0.11 -28.74
C SER A 33 -47.56 -1.63 -28.56
N GLY A 34 -46.77 -2.22 -27.65
CA GLY A 34 -46.78 -3.67 -27.38
C GLY A 34 -47.63 -3.99 -26.14
N ASP A 35 -48.35 -5.11 -26.19
CA ASP A 35 -49.16 -5.63 -25.07
C ASP A 35 -48.76 -7.09 -24.73
N ASP A 36 -47.55 -7.48 -25.12
CA ASP A 36 -47.00 -8.82 -24.90
C ASP A 36 -46.40 -9.01 -23.49
N GLY A 37 -46.19 -7.92 -22.75
CA GLY A 37 -45.68 -7.94 -21.38
C GLY A 37 -44.21 -8.32 -21.27
N GLU A 38 -43.52 -8.58 -22.39
CA GLU A 38 -42.11 -8.97 -22.42
C GLU A 38 -41.21 -7.74 -22.64
N GLY A 39 -40.37 -7.45 -21.64
CA GLY A 39 -39.35 -6.41 -21.75
C GLY A 39 -38.26 -6.83 -22.72
N THR A 40 -37.73 -5.87 -23.49
CA THR A 40 -36.56 -6.09 -24.36
C THR A 40 -35.36 -5.36 -23.79
N VAL A 41 -34.21 -6.03 -23.73
CA VAL A 41 -32.94 -5.40 -23.36
C VAL A 41 -32.55 -4.37 -24.42
N ILE A 42 -32.58 -3.09 -24.05
CA ILE A 42 -32.20 -1.98 -24.95
C ILE A 42 -30.74 -1.56 -24.79
N ALA A 43 -30.15 -1.83 -23.63
CA ALA A 43 -28.75 -1.53 -23.34
C ALA A 43 -28.21 -2.43 -22.22
N LYS A 44 -26.88 -2.58 -22.20
CA LYS A 44 -26.13 -3.26 -21.13
C LYS A 44 -25.01 -2.35 -20.64
N LEU A 45 -24.83 -2.29 -19.32
CA LEU A 45 -23.70 -1.65 -18.69
C LEU A 45 -22.79 -2.73 -18.10
N ILE A 46 -21.52 -2.71 -18.44
CA ILE A 46 -20.51 -3.69 -17.99
C ILE A 46 -19.53 -2.95 -17.09
N GLY A 47 -19.58 -3.27 -15.80
CA GLY A 47 -18.77 -2.72 -14.74
C GLY A 47 -17.59 -3.60 -14.38
N ILE A 48 -16.41 -3.01 -14.19
CA ILE A 48 -15.24 -3.65 -13.62
C ILE A 48 -14.57 -2.74 -12.60
N ASN A 49 -13.98 -3.31 -11.56
CA ASN A 49 -13.04 -2.58 -10.70
C ASN A 49 -11.62 -2.81 -11.21
N LYS A 50 -11.01 -1.75 -11.79
CA LYS A 50 -9.62 -1.79 -12.26
C LYS A 50 -8.80 -0.76 -11.47
N ASP A 51 -7.66 -1.17 -10.96
CA ASP A 51 -6.75 -0.32 -10.18
C ASP A 51 -7.43 0.37 -8.97
N GLY A 52 -8.47 -0.26 -8.40
CA GLY A 52 -9.25 0.27 -7.28
C GLY A 52 -10.26 1.37 -7.66
N ALA A 53 -10.54 1.56 -8.96
CA ALA A 53 -11.52 2.49 -9.47
C ALA A 53 -12.59 1.78 -10.34
N PRO A 54 -13.86 2.23 -10.31
CA PRO A 54 -14.93 1.66 -11.12
C PRO A 54 -14.84 2.15 -12.57
N HIS A 55 -14.73 1.22 -13.50
CA HIS A 55 -14.86 1.45 -14.94
C HIS A 55 -16.16 0.83 -15.42
N VAL A 56 -16.93 1.57 -16.22
CA VAL A 56 -18.21 1.11 -16.77
C VAL A 56 -18.20 1.34 -18.28
N TYR A 57 -18.58 0.30 -19.02
CA TYR A 57 -18.74 0.30 -20.47
C TYR A 57 -20.21 0.17 -20.84
N LEU A 58 -20.67 0.95 -21.81
CA LEU A 58 -22.04 0.91 -22.29
C LEU A 58 -22.10 0.21 -23.66
N SER A 59 -23.01 -0.76 -23.79
CA SER A 59 -23.34 -1.42 -25.06
C SER A 59 -24.82 -1.27 -25.35
N TYR A 60 -25.17 -0.52 -26.38
CA TYR A 60 -26.54 -0.45 -26.89
C TYR A 60 -26.91 -1.75 -27.62
N GLN A 61 -28.13 -2.22 -27.39
CA GLN A 61 -28.72 -3.37 -28.08
C GLN A 61 -29.84 -2.93 -29.03
N ASP A 62 -30.52 -1.82 -28.71
CA ASP A 62 -31.50 -1.18 -29.58
C ASP A 62 -30.93 0.11 -30.22
N PRO A 63 -31.08 0.32 -31.55
CA PRO A 63 -30.53 1.47 -32.25
C PRO A 63 -31.21 2.81 -31.93
N ASP A 64 -32.42 2.80 -31.35
CA ASP A 64 -33.15 4.01 -30.94
C ASP A 64 -32.78 4.46 -29.52
N ALA A 65 -32.29 3.56 -28.67
CA ALA A 65 -31.88 3.88 -27.30
C ALA A 65 -30.83 5.01 -27.16
N PRO A 66 -29.86 5.20 -28.08
CA PRO A 66 -28.95 6.34 -28.07
C PRO A 66 -29.63 7.71 -28.24
N ILE A 67 -30.77 7.75 -28.93
CA ILE A 67 -31.44 9.00 -29.32
C ILE A 67 -32.78 9.21 -28.60
N ASP A 68 -33.27 8.19 -27.89
CA ASP A 68 -34.50 8.25 -27.10
C ASP A 68 -34.25 8.92 -25.73
N PRO A 69 -34.92 10.04 -25.40
CA PRO A 69 -34.68 10.76 -24.15
C PRO A 69 -34.98 9.95 -22.89
N LEU A 70 -35.98 9.06 -22.93
CA LEU A 70 -36.35 8.24 -21.79
C LEU A 70 -35.29 7.16 -21.55
N ALA A 71 -34.84 6.50 -22.63
CA ALA A 71 -33.74 5.53 -22.57
C ALA A 71 -32.45 6.18 -22.06
N GLN A 72 -32.08 7.36 -22.57
CA GLN A 72 -30.90 8.08 -22.11
C GLN A 72 -30.97 8.51 -20.63
N LYS A 73 -32.17 8.76 -20.11
CA LYS A 73 -32.36 9.05 -18.67
C LYS A 73 -32.13 7.77 -17.85
N ALA A 74 -32.80 6.68 -18.22
CA ALA A 74 -32.68 5.40 -17.53
C ALA A 74 -31.24 4.86 -17.55
N ILE A 75 -30.53 4.96 -18.68
CA ILE A 75 -29.13 4.53 -18.80
C ILE A 75 -28.20 5.32 -17.87
N ARG A 76 -28.44 6.63 -17.70
CA ARG A 76 -27.64 7.45 -16.77
C ARG A 76 -27.88 7.07 -15.31
N GLU A 77 -29.14 6.87 -14.93
CA GLU A 77 -29.50 6.40 -13.59
C GLU A 77 -28.89 5.01 -13.31
N ALA A 78 -28.91 4.13 -14.30
CA ALA A 78 -28.30 2.81 -14.23
C ALA A 78 -26.75 2.86 -14.13
N ASP A 79 -26.07 3.76 -14.84
CA ASP A 79 -24.62 3.97 -14.73
C ASP A 79 -24.22 4.43 -13.32
N GLU A 80 -24.97 5.37 -12.74
CA GLU A 80 -24.75 5.81 -11.36
C GLU A 80 -24.93 4.66 -10.36
N LYS A 81 -26.02 3.89 -10.48
CA LYS A 81 -26.32 2.71 -9.66
C LYS A 81 -25.19 1.68 -9.73
N LEU A 82 -24.71 1.35 -10.92
CA LEU A 82 -23.63 0.38 -11.11
C LEU A 82 -22.30 0.89 -10.54
N ARG A 83 -21.96 2.17 -10.72
CA ARG A 83 -20.73 2.73 -10.14
C ARG A 83 -20.75 2.70 -8.62
N ASP A 84 -21.89 2.99 -8.00
CA ASP A 84 -22.00 2.96 -6.56
C ASP A 84 -21.95 1.53 -6.01
N TYR A 85 -22.56 0.57 -6.70
CA TYR A 85 -22.38 -0.86 -6.42
C TYR A 85 -20.90 -1.28 -6.48
N LEU A 86 -20.18 -0.93 -7.56
CA LEU A 86 -18.75 -1.23 -7.70
C LEU A 86 -17.90 -0.62 -6.58
N LYS A 87 -18.20 0.62 -6.15
CA LYS A 87 -17.52 1.25 -5.01
C LYS A 87 -17.78 0.53 -3.70
N GLN A 88 -18.99 0.01 -3.49
CA GLN A 88 -19.33 -0.77 -2.30
C GLN A 88 -18.60 -2.11 -2.31
N LYS A 89 -18.64 -2.85 -3.42
CA LYS A 89 -17.86 -4.07 -3.62
C LYS A 89 -16.36 -3.84 -3.41
N ALA A 90 -15.78 -2.77 -3.95
CA ALA A 90 -14.37 -2.43 -3.72
C ALA A 90 -14.04 -2.14 -2.24
N LYS A 91 -15.02 -1.71 -1.42
CA LYS A 91 -14.82 -1.53 0.04
C LYS A 91 -14.92 -2.86 0.78
N GLU A 92 -15.78 -3.77 0.35
CA GLU A 92 -15.98 -5.11 0.92
C GLU A 92 -14.84 -6.06 0.54
N GLU A 93 -14.39 -5.99 -0.72
CA GLU A 93 -13.30 -6.76 -1.31
C GLU A 93 -11.93 -6.16 -1.08
N LYS A 94 -11.82 -5.00 -0.41
CA LYS A 94 -10.54 -4.65 0.21
C LYS A 94 -10.14 -5.89 0.98
N PRO A 95 -9.02 -6.56 0.63
CA PRO A 95 -8.43 -7.50 1.55
C PRO A 95 -8.37 -6.72 2.84
N ILE A 96 -8.68 -7.36 3.98
CA ILE A 96 -8.16 -6.88 5.25
C ILE A 96 -6.70 -6.65 4.94
N ALA A 97 -6.32 -5.39 4.70
CA ALA A 97 -4.99 -5.07 4.26
C ALA A 97 -4.22 -5.56 5.46
N GLN A 98 -3.51 -6.68 5.30
CA GLN A 98 -2.56 -7.13 6.29
C GLN A 98 -1.73 -5.88 6.47
N LYS A 99 -1.96 -5.14 7.57
CA LYS A 99 -1.23 -3.93 7.88
C LYS A 99 0.19 -4.44 7.82
N ARG A 100 0.93 -4.13 6.75
CA ARG A 100 2.30 -4.61 6.58
C ARG A 100 2.95 -4.31 7.91
N LYS A 101 3.24 -5.35 8.70
CA LYS A 101 3.76 -5.15 10.04
C LYS A 101 4.99 -4.28 9.80
N GLN A 102 4.95 -3.06 10.33
CA GLN A 102 6.04 -2.11 10.11
C GLN A 102 7.34 -2.84 10.49
N PRO A 103 8.39 -2.80 9.64
CA PRO A 103 9.60 -3.54 9.90
C PRO A 103 10.11 -3.24 11.30
N ARG A 104 10.31 -4.30 12.09
CA ARG A 104 10.72 -4.18 13.48
C ARG A 104 12.23 -3.97 13.50
N TYR A 105 12.68 -2.75 13.71
CA TYR A 105 14.11 -2.49 13.84
C TYR A 105 14.61 -2.61 15.27
N ARG A 106 15.85 -3.10 15.41
CA ARG A 106 16.64 -3.04 16.64
C ARG A 106 18.03 -2.51 16.33
N TYR A 107 18.69 -2.01 17.37
CA TYR A 107 19.96 -1.32 17.24
C TYR A 107 21.01 -1.98 18.13
N VAL A 108 22.17 -2.26 17.53
CA VAL A 108 23.38 -2.71 18.21
C VAL A 108 24.28 -1.49 18.39
N LEU A 109 24.56 -1.14 19.63
CA LEU A 109 25.43 0.01 19.99
C LEU A 109 26.83 -0.45 20.43
N ASN A 110 27.17 -1.72 20.21
CA ASN A 110 28.49 -2.25 20.53
C ASN A 110 29.50 -1.79 19.48
N SER A 111 30.55 -1.13 19.93
CA SER A 111 31.56 -0.55 19.04
C SER A 111 32.37 -1.62 18.28
N GLY A 112 32.43 -2.85 18.79
CA GLY A 112 33.13 -3.97 18.17
C GLY A 112 32.27 -4.83 17.24
N ALA A 113 30.97 -4.54 17.09
CA ALA A 113 30.11 -5.38 16.26
C ALA A 113 30.46 -5.27 14.76
N VAL A 114 30.54 -6.41 14.08
CA VAL A 114 30.72 -6.47 12.61
C VAL A 114 29.68 -7.39 11.98
N GLY A 115 29.47 -7.27 10.67
CA GLY A 115 28.48 -8.01 9.90
C GLY A 115 28.47 -9.52 10.14
N SER A 116 29.66 -10.12 10.27
CA SER A 116 29.85 -11.56 10.48
C SER A 116 29.52 -12.06 11.89
N ASP A 117 29.22 -11.16 12.84
CA ASP A 117 28.86 -11.58 14.18
C ASP A 117 27.40 -12.04 14.28
N SER A 118 27.18 -13.09 15.07
CA SER A 118 25.84 -13.53 15.47
C SER A 118 25.11 -12.42 16.25
N ILE A 119 23.83 -12.20 15.92
CA ILE A 119 22.97 -11.22 16.59
C ILE A 119 22.78 -11.50 18.09
N SER A 120 22.81 -12.77 18.51
CA SER A 120 22.66 -13.18 19.91
C SER A 120 23.77 -12.68 20.84
N LYS A 121 24.92 -12.25 20.30
CA LYS A 121 26.01 -11.67 21.09
C LYS A 121 25.70 -10.27 21.63
N TYR A 122 24.64 -9.63 21.13
CA TYR A 122 24.42 -8.21 21.35
C TYR A 122 23.10 -7.89 22.07
N PRO A 123 23.15 -6.93 23.02
CA PRO A 123 21.95 -6.22 23.46
C PRO A 123 21.29 -5.50 22.30
N LEU A 124 19.99 -5.73 22.11
CA LEU A 124 19.17 -5.17 21.03
C LEU A 124 18.29 -4.04 21.57
N ILE A 125 18.65 -2.82 21.23
CA ILE A 125 18.00 -1.61 21.74
C ILE A 125 16.85 -1.22 20.80
N SER A 126 15.74 -0.73 21.38
CA SER A 126 14.63 -0.19 20.59
C SER A 126 14.88 1.26 20.18
N GLY A 127 14.31 1.71 19.05
CA GLY A 127 14.51 3.08 18.54
C GLY A 127 14.28 4.20 19.56
N PRO A 128 13.18 4.19 20.34
CA PRO A 128 12.94 5.20 21.38
C PRO A 128 14.01 5.26 22.48
N GLN A 129 14.79 4.19 22.64
CA GLN A 129 15.85 4.08 23.65
C GLN A 129 17.24 4.45 23.12
N MET A 130 17.36 4.83 21.84
CA MET A 130 18.58 5.40 21.27
C MET A 130 18.80 6.86 21.73
N LEU A 131 18.91 7.05 23.05
CA LEU A 131 19.14 8.36 23.67
C LEU A 131 20.55 8.90 23.36
N GLU A 132 20.71 10.21 23.54
CA GLU A 132 21.93 10.96 23.21
C GLU A 132 23.16 10.50 24.01
N SER A 133 24.30 10.49 23.31
CA SER A 133 25.70 10.51 23.76
C SER A 133 26.24 9.42 24.69
N ARG A 134 25.44 8.64 25.42
CA ARG A 134 26.01 7.56 26.28
C ARG A 134 26.50 6.32 25.54
N HIS A 135 25.97 6.08 24.34
CA HIS A 135 26.19 4.82 23.62
C HIS A 135 26.91 4.98 22.27
N GLY A 136 27.60 6.11 22.09
CA GLY A 136 28.35 6.42 20.88
C GLY A 136 27.51 7.10 19.79
N ALA A 137 28.20 7.64 18.78
CA ALA A 137 27.60 8.28 17.61
C ALA A 137 27.35 7.29 16.45
N ILE A 138 27.53 5.98 16.69
CA ILE A 138 27.46 4.93 15.68
C ILE A 138 26.62 3.77 16.19
N ALA A 139 25.80 3.19 15.32
CA ALA A 139 24.94 2.06 15.62
C ALA A 139 24.80 1.15 14.40
N LEU A 140 24.56 -0.14 14.60
CA LEU A 140 24.08 -1.03 13.54
C LEU A 140 22.56 -1.21 13.70
N ARG A 141 21.78 -0.84 12.69
CA ARG A 141 20.32 -1.05 12.67
C ARG A 141 20.02 -2.36 11.96
N VAL A 142 19.37 -3.29 12.64
CA VAL A 142 19.05 -4.63 12.11
C VAL A 142 17.55 -4.75 11.94
N CYS A 143 17.11 -5.32 10.81
CA CYS A 143 15.72 -5.71 10.62
C CYS A 143 15.45 -7.01 11.38
N ILE A 144 14.44 -7.01 12.25
CA ILE A 144 14.04 -8.20 13.01
C ILE A 144 12.94 -8.92 12.21
N PRO A 145 13.23 -10.09 11.63
CA PRO A 145 12.23 -10.87 10.90
C PRO A 145 11.18 -11.46 11.87
N GLU A 146 10.05 -11.90 11.32
CA GLU A 146 8.92 -12.37 12.14
C GLU A 146 9.23 -13.65 12.92
N ASP A 147 10.13 -14.48 12.39
CA ASP A 147 10.60 -15.73 13.01
C ASP A 147 11.60 -15.50 14.16
N LEU A 148 12.22 -14.32 14.23
CA LEU A 148 13.19 -14.01 15.27
C LEU A 148 12.49 -13.59 16.56
N THR A 149 12.70 -14.41 17.59
CA THR A 149 12.16 -14.17 18.93
C THR A 149 13.09 -13.27 19.73
N LEU A 150 12.52 -12.22 20.32
CA LEU A 150 13.21 -11.32 21.25
C LEU A 150 12.79 -11.63 22.68
N VAL A 151 13.76 -11.79 23.57
CA VAL A 151 13.55 -11.92 25.00
C VAL A 151 13.83 -10.56 25.64
N LYS A 152 12.88 -10.04 26.42
CA LYS A 152 13.06 -8.80 27.17
C LYS A 152 12.97 -9.12 28.65
N ASN A 153 13.98 -8.68 29.40
CA ASN A 153 13.94 -8.70 30.85
C ASN A 153 13.29 -7.40 31.37
N ASP A 154 12.52 -7.46 32.44
CA ASP A 154 11.78 -6.32 32.99
C ASP A 154 12.71 -5.22 33.52
N TYR A 155 13.94 -5.59 33.90
CA TYR A 155 14.93 -4.67 34.44
C TYR A 155 15.82 -4.02 33.38
N ASP A 156 15.86 -4.58 32.17
CA ASP A 156 16.77 -4.14 31.11
C ASP A 156 16.06 -3.24 30.09
N LYS A 157 16.77 -2.21 29.64
CA LYS A 157 16.32 -1.31 28.56
C LYS A 157 16.60 -1.89 27.17
N TYR A 158 16.90 -3.18 27.06
CA TYR A 158 17.20 -3.84 25.79
C TYR A 158 16.56 -5.23 25.76
N SER A 159 16.49 -5.80 24.57
CA SER A 159 16.13 -7.21 24.38
C SER A 159 17.37 -8.02 24.01
N THR A 160 17.32 -9.32 24.18
CA THR A 160 18.30 -10.28 23.68
C THR A 160 17.60 -11.30 22.80
N THR A 161 18.36 -12.18 22.16
CA THR A 161 17.84 -13.30 21.37
C THR A 161 18.84 -14.44 21.41
N ASN A 162 18.36 -15.67 21.18
CA ASN A 162 19.21 -16.85 21.00
C ASN A 162 19.44 -17.17 19.51
N ASP A 163 18.95 -16.31 18.60
CA ASP A 163 19.15 -16.46 17.16
C ASP A 163 20.64 -16.40 16.81
N THR A 164 21.08 -17.34 15.98
CA THR A 164 22.50 -17.50 15.62
C THR A 164 22.85 -16.85 14.28
N ARG A 165 21.87 -16.32 13.55
CA ARG A 165 22.11 -15.61 12.30
C ARG A 165 23.00 -14.40 12.53
N THR A 166 23.87 -14.15 11.58
CA THR A 166 24.77 -13.01 11.55
C THR A 166 24.02 -11.72 11.19
N LEU A 167 24.62 -10.58 11.51
CA LEU A 167 24.07 -9.29 11.13
C LEU A 167 23.98 -9.12 9.60
N ASP A 168 24.91 -9.72 8.85
CA ASP A 168 24.87 -9.76 7.38
C ASP A 168 23.69 -10.57 6.85
N GLU A 169 23.43 -11.77 7.40
CA GLU A 169 22.30 -12.62 7.01
C GLU A 169 20.94 -11.96 7.30
N LEU A 170 20.84 -11.18 8.37
CA LEU A 170 19.63 -10.45 8.74
C LEU A 170 19.47 -9.12 7.98
N GLY A 171 20.53 -8.66 7.33
CA GLY A 171 20.59 -7.32 6.75
C GLY A 171 20.62 -6.23 7.83
N TYR A 172 21.77 -5.58 7.94
CA TYR A 172 21.94 -4.41 8.81
C TYR A 172 22.20 -3.14 8.01
N ASP A 173 21.93 -1.98 8.61
CA ASP A 173 22.38 -0.67 8.14
C ASP A 173 23.39 -0.10 9.14
N PHE A 174 24.46 0.50 8.62
CA PHE A 174 25.41 1.23 9.44
C PHE A 174 24.87 2.64 9.67
N MET A 175 24.68 3.06 10.92
CA MET A 175 24.05 4.33 11.26
C MET A 175 25.06 5.24 11.96
N ILE A 176 25.14 6.51 11.55
CA ILE A 176 25.92 7.54 12.24
C ILE A 176 24.99 8.67 12.65
N ARG A 177 25.13 9.15 13.88
CA ARG A 177 24.40 10.30 14.40
C ARG A 177 25.05 11.60 13.92
N ASP A 178 24.28 12.41 13.19
CA ASP A 178 24.62 13.78 12.86
C ASP A 178 24.34 14.67 14.08
N ASP A 179 25.40 14.98 14.84
CA ASP A 179 25.29 15.77 16.07
C ASP A 179 24.77 17.20 15.83
N LYS A 180 24.98 17.78 14.63
CA LYS A 180 24.45 19.11 14.29
C LYS A 180 22.95 19.07 14.09
N LYS A 181 22.43 18.01 13.45
CA LYS A 181 21.01 17.85 13.16
C LYS A 181 20.24 17.06 14.22
N GLY A 182 20.94 16.42 15.16
CA GLY A 182 20.34 15.51 16.14
C GLY A 182 19.69 14.27 15.50
N LYS A 183 20.14 13.84 14.32
CA LYS A 183 19.48 12.79 13.52
C LYS A 183 20.42 11.64 13.20
N TRP A 184 19.89 10.42 13.22
CA TRP A 184 20.60 9.24 12.74
C TRP A 184 20.51 9.16 11.21
N VAL A 185 21.64 8.87 10.56
CA VAL A 185 21.76 8.78 9.11
C VAL A 185 22.39 7.44 8.73
N VAL A 186 21.82 6.78 7.72
CA VAL A 186 22.38 5.54 7.15
C VAL A 186 23.66 5.88 6.37
N ARG A 187 24.72 5.12 6.64
CA ARG A 187 26.08 5.26 6.09
C ARG A 187 26.64 3.90 5.69
N ASN A 188 25.93 3.22 4.79
CA ASN A 188 26.26 1.86 4.38
C ASN A 188 27.59 1.74 3.62
N GLU A 189 28.24 2.85 3.27
CA GLU A 189 29.64 2.88 2.83
C GLU A 189 30.63 2.29 3.85
N PHE A 190 30.22 2.15 5.12
CA PHE A 190 31.02 1.59 6.21
C PHE A 190 30.67 0.15 6.58
N LYS A 191 29.81 -0.52 5.80
CA LYS A 191 29.53 -1.94 6.01
C LYS A 191 30.82 -2.78 5.97
N GLY A 192 30.88 -3.79 6.82
CA GLY A 192 32.07 -4.64 7.01
C GLY A 192 33.16 -4.06 7.91
N GLN A 193 33.08 -2.80 8.33
CA GLN A 193 34.03 -2.19 9.27
C GLN A 193 33.49 -2.23 10.71
N HIS A 194 34.39 -2.24 11.70
CA HIS A 194 33.97 -2.08 13.09
C HIS A 194 33.61 -0.62 13.38
N PRO A 195 32.52 -0.35 14.12
CA PRO A 195 32.18 1.01 14.53
C PRO A 195 33.29 1.79 15.23
N TYR A 196 34.17 1.14 16.01
CA TYR A 196 35.27 1.84 16.69
C TYR A 196 36.37 2.33 15.73
N ASP A 197 36.51 1.75 14.53
CA ASP A 197 37.48 2.18 13.52
C ASP A 197 37.08 3.49 12.85
N ILE A 198 35.83 3.91 13.05
CA ILE A 198 35.24 5.04 12.35
C ILE A 198 35.24 6.25 13.27
N ASN A 199 35.91 7.31 12.84
CA ASN A 199 35.81 8.59 13.51
C ASN A 199 34.57 9.36 12.97
N PRO A 200 33.48 9.46 13.77
CA PRO A 200 32.23 10.06 13.30
C PRO A 200 32.39 11.56 12.99
N GLN A 201 33.30 12.27 13.68
CA GLN A 201 33.48 13.72 13.50
C GLN A 201 34.15 14.07 12.16
N THR A 202 35.12 13.29 11.72
CA THR A 202 35.77 13.48 10.41
C THR A 202 34.83 13.12 9.26
N THR A 203 34.01 12.08 9.44
CA THR A 203 33.05 11.62 8.45
C THR A 203 31.98 12.68 8.15
N ILE A 204 31.41 13.30 9.19
CA ILE A 204 30.38 14.35 9.05
C ILE A 204 30.93 15.60 8.34
N LYS A 205 32.18 16.00 8.60
CA LYS A 205 32.82 17.16 7.96
C LYS A 205 33.08 16.98 6.45
N SER A 206 33.34 15.76 5.99
CA SER A 206 33.53 15.47 4.56
C SER A 206 32.26 15.67 3.71
N LEU A 207 31.09 15.67 4.35
CA LEU A 207 29.79 15.78 3.69
C LEU A 207 29.35 17.24 3.50
N ASP A 208 29.65 18.09 4.49
CA ASP A 208 29.40 19.53 4.38
C ASP A 208 30.29 20.17 3.31
N SER A 209 31.50 19.64 3.09
CA SER A 209 32.44 20.12 2.06
C SER A 209 32.09 19.66 0.64
N LYS A 210 31.50 18.46 0.46
CA LYS A 210 31.06 17.97 -0.86
C LYS A 210 29.82 18.69 -1.42
N LYS A 211 29.05 19.40 -0.60
CA LYS A 211 27.94 20.25 -1.07
C LYS A 211 28.38 21.57 -1.71
N GLY A 212 29.68 21.89 -1.68
CA GLY A 212 30.25 23.11 -2.27
C GLY A 212 30.92 22.93 -3.64
N VAL A 213 30.96 21.72 -4.19
CA VAL A 213 31.60 21.45 -5.50
C VAL A 213 30.56 20.91 -6.48
N SER A 214 29.66 21.80 -6.88
CA SER A 214 28.95 21.72 -8.15
C SER A 214 29.01 23.10 -8.77
N SER A 215 30.10 23.36 -9.49
CA SER A 215 30.23 24.41 -10.49
C SER A 215 30.26 23.74 -11.86
#